data_AF-A0A7D5KCR6-F1
#
_entry.id   AF-A0A7D5KCR6-F1
#
_cell.length_a   1.000
_cell.length_b   1.000
_cell.length_c   1.000
_cell.angle_alpha   90.00
_cell.angle_beta   90.00
_cell.angle_gamma   90.00
#
_symmetry.space_group_name_H-M   'P 1'
#
loop_
_entity.id
_entity.type
_entity.pdbx_description
1 polymer ?
#
loop_
_entity_poly.entity_id
_entity_poly.type
_entity_poly.pdbx_seq_one_letter_code
_entity_poly.pdbx_strand_id
1 'polypeptide(L)'
;MPKTLKTRSGRKAVLPTPEEEAAINTGIAADADNPEWTAEDFANARPASEVLPQLFSAKVAGEMLKPRGRPRAAHPKERINIRLSHEVVEHFKSSGEGWQTRIDAALREFIAEHPVRR
;
A
#
# COMPACT_ATOMS: atom_id res chain seq x y z
N MET A 1 4.08 23.31 23.01
CA MET A 1 2.86 22.53 22.71
C MET A 1 3.19 21.49 21.64
N PRO A 2 2.77 20.24 21.80
CA PRO A 2 3.09 19.18 20.83
C PRO A 2 2.47 19.47 19.47
N LYS A 3 3.23 19.30 18.40
CA LYS A 3 2.78 19.55 17.03
C LYS A 3 2.02 18.32 16.53
N THR A 4 0.82 18.50 15.99
CA THR A 4 0.02 17.39 15.43
C THR A 4 0.00 17.38 13.91
N LEU A 5 0.13 16.20 13.31
CA LEU A 5 -0.04 15.93 11.88
C LEU A 5 -1.32 15.12 11.63
N LYS A 6 -2.06 15.45 10.56
CA LYS A 6 -3.20 14.65 10.11
C LYS A 6 -2.76 13.75 8.95
N THR A 7 -2.91 12.44 9.09
CA THR A 7 -2.60 11.48 8.03
C THR A 7 -3.65 11.53 6.92
N ARG A 8 -3.31 10.99 5.73
CA ARG A 8 -4.28 10.84 4.62
C ARG A 8 -5.52 10.02 4.98
N SER A 9 -5.39 9.11 5.95
CA SER A 9 -6.51 8.32 6.50
C SER A 9 -7.29 9.07 7.60
N GLY A 10 -7.02 10.36 7.83
CA GLY A 10 -7.69 11.20 8.81
C GLY A 10 -7.22 11.05 10.26
N ARG A 11 -6.24 10.17 10.56
CA ARG A 11 -5.73 9.97 11.93
C ARG A 11 -4.86 11.16 12.34
N LYS A 12 -4.93 11.55 13.61
CA LYS A 12 -4.04 12.57 14.19
C LYS A 12 -2.84 11.87 14.82
N ALA A 13 -1.65 12.18 14.34
CA ALA A 13 -0.39 11.77 14.94
C ALA A 13 0.21 12.95 15.71
N VAL A 14 0.63 12.70 16.95
CA VAL A 14 1.34 13.67 17.79
C VAL A 14 2.83 13.50 17.53
N LEU A 15 3.52 14.59 17.17
CA LEU A 15 4.97 14.59 17.07
C LEU A 15 5.60 14.79 18.45
N PRO A 16 6.77 14.17 18.69
CA PRO A 16 7.58 14.46 19.88
C PRO A 16 7.90 15.96 19.99
N THR A 17 7.98 16.44 21.22
CA THR A 17 8.56 17.75 21.54
C THR A 17 10.09 17.70 21.39
N PRO A 18 10.77 18.86 21.25
CA PRO A 18 12.23 18.88 21.15
C PRO A 18 12.95 18.23 22.35
N GLU A 19 12.38 18.34 23.55
CA GLU A 19 12.92 17.70 24.76
C GLU A 19 12.77 16.17 24.70
N GLU A 20 11.60 15.68 24.28
CA GLU A 20 11.38 14.24 24.06
C GLU A 20 12.25 13.69 22.93
N GLU A 21 12.43 14.45 21.85
CA GLU A 21 13.32 14.09 20.73
C GLU A 21 14.78 13.98 21.19
N ALA A 22 15.25 14.92 22.00
CA ALA A 22 16.59 14.85 22.60
C ALA A 22 16.76 13.63 23.53
N ALA A 23 15.74 13.32 24.34
CA ALA A 23 15.76 12.14 25.19
C ALA A 23 15.77 10.83 24.38
N ILE A 24 14.99 10.74 23.30
CA ILE A 24 14.97 9.61 22.38
C ILE A 24 16.35 9.42 21.73
N ASN A 25 16.95 10.48 21.20
CA ASN A 25 18.26 10.42 20.56
C ASN A 25 19.37 10.01 21.54
N THR A 26 19.30 10.49 22.79
CA THR A 26 20.24 10.08 23.84
C THR A 26 20.14 8.58 24.12
N GLY A 27 18.91 8.04 24.17
CA GLY A 27 18.68 6.60 24.35
C GLY A 27 19.21 5.78 23.19
N ILE A 28 18.99 6.21 21.94
CA ILE A 28 19.50 5.56 20.74
C ILE A 28 21.04 5.52 20.77
N ALA A 29 21.69 6.65 21.07
CA ALA A 29 23.15 6.74 21.08
C ALA A 29 23.81 5.93 22.21
N ALA A 30 23.09 5.63 23.28
CA ALA A 30 23.57 4.83 24.40
C ALA A 30 23.41 3.31 24.19
N ASP A 31 22.68 2.87 23.16
CA ASP A 31 22.44 1.46 22.86
C ASP A 31 23.62 0.85 22.09
N ALA A 32 24.46 0.09 22.80
CA ALA A 32 25.62 -0.57 22.22
C ALA A 32 25.27 -1.76 21.31
N ASP A 33 24.09 -2.37 21.48
CA ASP A 33 23.67 -3.56 20.72
C ASP A 33 23.00 -3.19 19.39
N ASN A 34 22.59 -1.93 19.23
CA ASN A 34 21.94 -1.42 18.02
C ASN A 34 22.49 -0.05 17.61
N PRO A 35 23.76 0.01 17.15
CA PRO A 35 24.37 1.27 16.71
C PRO A 35 23.68 1.81 15.45
N GLU A 36 23.79 3.13 15.25
CA GLU A 36 23.34 3.76 14.01
C GLU A 36 24.16 3.26 12.82
N TRP A 37 23.47 2.94 11.72
CA TRP A 37 24.12 2.47 10.50
C TRP A 37 24.91 3.59 9.83
N THR A 38 26.17 3.32 9.52
CA THR A 38 27.05 4.23 8.80
C THR A 38 26.92 4.07 7.29
N ALA A 39 27.47 5.02 6.53
CA ALA A 39 27.54 4.91 5.07
C ALA A 39 28.34 3.68 4.60
N GLU A 40 29.35 3.26 5.37
CA GLU A 40 30.15 2.07 5.08
C GLU A 40 29.33 0.78 5.27
N ASP A 41 28.49 0.71 6.30
CA ASP A 41 27.59 -0.42 6.53
C ASP A 41 26.63 -0.62 5.35
N PHE A 42 26.08 0.48 4.82
CA PHE A 42 25.24 0.44 3.62
C PHE A 42 26.02 0.02 2.37
N ALA A 43 27.27 0.45 2.22
CA ALA A 43 28.12 0.05 1.10
C ALA A 43 28.43 -1.46 1.12
N ASN A 44 28.54 -2.04 2.32
CA ASN A 44 28.79 -3.47 2.53
C ASN A 44 27.50 -4.32 2.58
N ALA A 45 26.32 -3.70 2.59
CA ALA A 45 25.05 -4.40 2.69
C ALA A 45 24.79 -5.28 1.45
N ARG A 46 24.31 -6.50 1.68
CA ARG A 46 24.04 -7.48 0.62
C ARG A 46 22.55 -7.75 0.46
N PRO A 47 22.06 -8.06 -0.75
CA PRO A 47 20.66 -8.41 -0.97
C PRO A 47 20.22 -9.61 -0.12
N ALA A 48 19.04 -9.51 0.48
CA ALA A 48 18.46 -10.60 1.28
C ALA A 48 18.33 -11.92 0.48
N SER A 49 18.10 -11.83 -0.83
CA SER A 49 18.04 -12.99 -1.73
C SER A 49 19.35 -13.78 -1.81
N GLU A 50 20.49 -13.12 -1.58
CA GLU A 50 21.80 -13.77 -1.58
C GLU A 50 22.18 -14.32 -0.20
N VAL A 51 21.77 -13.63 0.87
CA VAL A 51 22.20 -13.93 2.24
C VAL A 51 21.28 -14.94 2.92
N LEU A 52 19.95 -14.79 2.80
CA LEU A 52 18.99 -15.64 3.52
C LEU A 52 19.12 -17.14 3.22
N PRO A 53 19.40 -17.59 1.97
CA PRO A 53 19.62 -19.02 1.69
C PRO A 53 20.89 -19.60 2.33
N GLN A 54 21.83 -18.75 2.74
CA GLN A 54 23.05 -19.17 3.45
C GLN A 54 22.81 -19.34 4.95
N LEU A 55 21.85 -18.59 5.50
CA LEU A 55 21.53 -18.58 6.93
C LEU A 55 20.39 -19.55 7.29
N PHE A 56 19.45 -19.76 6.38
CA PHE A 56 18.25 -20.57 6.60
C PHE A 56 18.13 -21.66 5.55
N SER A 57 17.30 -22.67 5.83
CA SER A 57 16.97 -23.69 4.82
C SER A 57 16.33 -23.05 3.58
N ALA A 58 16.55 -23.64 2.40
CA ALA A 58 16.01 -23.14 1.13
C ALA A 58 14.49 -22.89 1.17
N LYS A 59 13.75 -23.73 1.91
CA LYS A 59 12.31 -23.57 2.11
C LYS A 59 11.98 -22.28 2.89
N VAL A 60 12.65 -22.07 4.02
CA VAL A 60 12.41 -20.89 4.89
C VAL A 60 12.85 -19.61 4.20
N ALA A 61 14.04 -19.60 3.59
CA ALA A 61 14.50 -18.46 2.81
C ALA A 61 13.54 -18.13 1.66
N GLY A 62 13.05 -19.15 0.95
CA GLY A 62 12.06 -19.00 -0.12
C GLY A 62 10.73 -18.42 0.37
N GLU A 63 10.27 -18.73 1.58
CA GLU A 63 9.08 -18.11 2.16
C GLU A 63 9.29 -16.65 2.56
N MET A 64 10.43 -16.32 3.15
CA MET A 64 10.77 -14.95 3.55
C MET A 64 10.91 -14.01 2.34
N LEU A 65 11.42 -14.52 1.22
CA LEU A 65 11.61 -13.76 -0.02
C LEU A 65 10.34 -13.60 -0.86
N LYS A 66 9.23 -14.26 -0.50
CA LYS A 66 7.97 -14.08 -1.23
C LYS A 66 7.47 -12.64 -1.12
N PRO A 67 7.07 -12.01 -2.23
CA PRO A 67 6.47 -10.68 -2.20
C PRO A 67 5.27 -10.66 -1.25
N ARG A 68 5.32 -9.77 -0.25
CA ARG A 68 4.19 -9.55 0.65
C ARG A 68 3.17 -8.65 -0.04
N GLY A 69 1.89 -9.01 -0.01
CA GLY A 69 0.80 -8.21 -0.56
C GLY A 69 -0.39 -9.04 -1.02
N ARG A 70 -1.47 -8.35 -1.43
CA ARG A 70 -2.61 -9.02 -2.08
C ARG A 70 -2.10 -9.70 -3.37
N PRO A 71 -2.43 -10.98 -3.61
CA PRO A 71 -2.11 -11.63 -4.88
C PRO A 71 -2.58 -10.78 -6.06
N ARG A 72 -1.77 -10.72 -7.13
CA ARG A 72 -2.19 -10.04 -8.35
C ARG A 72 -3.48 -10.71 -8.86
N ALA A 73 -4.51 -9.92 -9.14
CA ALA A 73 -5.75 -10.43 -9.70
C ALA A 73 -5.47 -11.00 -11.11
N ALA A 74 -5.98 -12.20 -11.41
CA ALA A 74 -5.81 -12.83 -12.73
C ALA A 74 -6.43 -11.98 -13.86
N HIS A 75 -7.58 -11.35 -13.57
CA HIS A 75 -8.28 -10.45 -14.48
C HIS A 75 -8.54 -9.12 -13.75
N PRO A 76 -7.59 -8.17 -13.75
CA PRO A 76 -7.82 -6.86 -13.17
C PRO A 76 -8.89 -6.11 -13.97
N LYS A 77 -9.63 -5.21 -13.32
CA LYS A 77 -10.53 -4.29 -14.03
C LYS A 77 -9.72 -3.44 -15.01
N GLU A 78 -10.10 -3.48 -16.28
CA GLU A 78 -9.47 -2.67 -17.31
C GLU A 78 -9.88 -1.20 -17.16
N ARG A 79 -8.89 -0.31 -17.14
CA ARG A 79 -9.14 1.14 -17.13
C ARG A 79 -9.25 1.61 -18.57
N ILE A 80 -10.47 1.74 -19.06
CA ILE A 80 -10.75 2.25 -20.40
C ILE A 80 -11.41 3.63 -20.35
N ASN A 81 -11.24 4.41 -21.41
CA ASN A 81 -11.93 5.68 -21.59
C ASN A 81 -13.16 5.45 -22.47
N ILE A 82 -14.36 5.60 -21.90
CA ILE A 82 -15.64 5.46 -22.59
C ILE A 82 -16.43 6.75 -22.52
N ARG A 83 -17.15 7.08 -23.59
CA ARG A 83 -18.11 8.18 -23.60
C ARG A 83 -19.49 7.64 -23.28
N LEU A 84 -20.10 8.18 -22.23
CA LEU A 84 -21.48 7.85 -21.81
C LEU A 84 -22.34 9.10 -21.97
N SER A 85 -23.65 8.92 -22.12
CA SER A 85 -24.59 10.04 -22.17
C SER A 85 -24.58 10.83 -20.86
N HIS A 86 -24.89 12.12 -20.94
CA HIS A 86 -24.88 13.02 -19.78
C HIS A 86 -25.81 12.52 -18.66
N GLU A 87 -27.03 12.11 -19.01
CA GLU A 87 -28.04 11.64 -18.06
C GLU A 87 -27.58 10.41 -17.26
N VAL A 88 -26.89 9.46 -17.92
CA VAL A 88 -26.34 8.27 -17.25
C VAL A 88 -25.27 8.67 -16.25
N VAL A 89 -24.35 9.55 -16.64
CA VAL A 89 -23.27 10.00 -15.76
C VAL A 89 -23.82 10.76 -14.55
N GLU A 90 -24.78 11.67 -14.75
CA GLU A 90 -25.43 12.41 -13.67
C GLU A 90 -26.18 11.49 -12.71
N HIS A 91 -26.98 10.55 -13.24
CA HIS A 91 -27.71 9.59 -12.42
C HIS A 91 -26.77 8.84 -11.47
N PHE A 92 -25.70 8.25 -11.99
CA PHE A 92 -24.75 7.51 -11.15
C PHE A 92 -23.96 8.46 -10.24
N LYS A 93 -23.46 9.61 -10.71
CA LYS A 93 -22.72 10.54 -9.84
C LYS A 93 -23.54 11.06 -8.66
N SER A 94 -24.84 11.28 -8.85
CA SER A 94 -25.74 11.75 -7.78
C SER A 94 -25.80 10.78 -6.59
N SER A 95 -25.54 9.49 -6.83
CA SER A 95 -25.50 8.47 -5.77
C SER A 95 -24.25 8.51 -4.88
N GLY A 96 -23.32 9.44 -5.12
CA GLY A 96 -22.15 9.70 -4.26
C GLY A 96 -21.00 8.73 -4.45
N GLU A 97 -20.24 8.48 -3.36
CA GLU A 97 -19.06 7.61 -3.39
C GLU A 97 -19.42 6.20 -3.92
N GLY A 98 -18.54 5.64 -4.74
CA GLY A 98 -18.75 4.32 -5.34
C GLY A 98 -19.63 4.30 -6.59
N TRP A 99 -20.00 5.44 -7.18
CA TRP A 99 -20.84 5.47 -8.38
C TRP A 99 -20.23 4.72 -9.57
N GLN A 100 -18.90 4.71 -9.71
CA GLN A 100 -18.20 3.91 -10.72
C GLN A 100 -18.33 2.39 -10.50
N THR A 101 -18.48 1.96 -9.25
CA THR A 101 -18.74 0.54 -8.95
C THR A 101 -20.17 0.17 -9.29
N ARG A 102 -21.13 1.09 -9.04
CA ARG A 102 -22.54 0.89 -9.38
C ARG A 102 -22.76 0.82 -10.89
N ILE A 103 -22.10 1.67 -11.68
CA ILE A 103 -22.21 1.59 -13.15
C ILE A 103 -21.59 0.30 -13.71
N ASP A 104 -20.46 -0.18 -13.17
CA ASP A 104 -19.87 -1.48 -13.53
C ASP A 104 -20.83 -2.65 -13.20
N ALA A 105 -21.52 -2.59 -12.07
CA ALA A 105 -22.53 -3.60 -11.71
C ALA A 105 -23.73 -3.58 -12.68
N ALA A 106 -24.26 -2.41 -13.00
CA ALA A 106 -25.38 -2.27 -13.94
C ALA A 106 -25.02 -2.78 -15.34
N LEU A 107 -23.80 -2.50 -15.83
CA LEU A 107 -23.33 -3.02 -17.12
C LEU A 107 -23.21 -4.54 -17.12
N ARG A 108 -22.80 -5.16 -16.01
CA ARG A 108 -22.76 -6.63 -15.88
C ARG A 108 -24.14 -7.25 -15.87
N GLU A 109 -25.07 -6.65 -15.13
CA GLU A 109 -26.48 -7.08 -15.09
C GLU A 109 -27.10 -7.02 -16.49
N PHE A 110 -26.88 -5.90 -17.20
CA PHE A 110 -27.34 -5.75 -18.58
C PHE A 110 -26.83 -6.87 -19.50
N ILE A 111 -25.53 -7.24 -19.41
CA ILE A 111 -24.94 -8.34 -20.20
C ILE A 111 -25.59 -9.69 -19.84
N ALA A 112 -25.90 -9.93 -18.57
CA ALA A 112 -26.52 -11.18 -18.11
C ALA A 112 -27.97 -11.31 -18.61
N GLU A 113 -28.73 -10.21 -18.60
CA GLU A 113 -30.12 -10.16 -19.07
C GLU A 113 -30.23 -10.17 -20.60
N HIS A 114 -29.26 -9.57 -21.28
CA HIS A 114 -29.21 -9.43 -22.74
C HIS A 114 -27.99 -10.17 -23.29
N PRO A 115 -27.98 -11.51 -23.24
CA PRO A 115 -26.88 -12.27 -23.80
C PRO A 115 -26.78 -11.94 -25.29
N VAL A 116 -25.63 -11.40 -25.68
CA VAL A 116 -25.35 -11.06 -27.08
C VAL A 116 -25.37 -12.36 -27.87
N ARG A 117 -26.50 -12.64 -28.53
CA ARG A 117 -26.57 -13.68 -29.56
C ARG A 117 -25.68 -13.21 -30.70
N ARG A 118 -24.54 -13.88 -30.87
CA ARG A 118 -23.76 -13.82 -32.11
C ARG A 118 -24.29 -14.84 -33.08
#